data_AF-A0A2M7ULB2-F1
#
_entry.id   AF-A0A2M7ULB2-F1
#
_cell.length_a   1.000
_cell.length_b   1.000
_cell.length_c   1.000
_cell.angle_alpha   90.00
_cell.angle_beta   90.00
_cell.angle_gamma   90.00
#
_symmetry.space_group_name_H-M   'P 1'
#
loop_
_entity.id
_entity.type
_entity.pdbx_description
1 polymer ?
#
loop_
_entity_poly.entity_id
_entity_poly.type
_entity_poly.pdbx_seq_one_letter_code
_entity_poly.pdbx_strand_id
1 'polypeptide(L)'
;MPEEGKYIYCVIRENKDQKFGSIGINNREVGLIRYKDIAAAVSPTPVINFDRFSKENLTQYAATHQKVNEFLMKDYDVVPMAFGLIAQNQDDVLGILEKAYLQFNMALQKIAGKGEFAVQIFWEEKKFLEELAHNNPEIQKLKQESQSLVTGIIAKLKLGKLIFEALENKRKEYLRDVENSLKECSLGSRSGKLLDETMIGNISFLVEKKAESEFDKKMQELGKKYGEKLRFKYIGPMPSYSFVNINLKMGNFEVVNEARKLLGLNEEASLEGIKKAYYRLSQEYHPDKVRGKEEEMKKIIQARAVLANYCQSCAEFLGKVEDQKYSFKKEDVENSLIIKGGC
;
A
#
# COMPACT_ATOMS: atom_id res chain seq x y z
N MET A 1 37.25 10.41 -5.87
CA MET A 1 35.99 10.13 -6.58
C MET A 1 34.88 10.90 -5.87
N PRO A 2 33.86 11.44 -6.57
CA PRO A 2 32.72 12.01 -5.85
C PRO A 2 32.13 10.93 -4.93
N GLU A 3 31.74 11.31 -3.72
CA GLU A 3 31.08 10.36 -2.79
C GLU A 3 29.81 9.83 -3.46
N GLU A 4 29.73 8.51 -3.61
CA GLU A 4 28.56 7.83 -4.16
C GLU A 4 27.67 7.36 -3.02
N GLY A 5 26.45 7.88 -3.00
CA GLY A 5 25.40 7.39 -2.13
C GLY A 5 24.87 6.01 -2.56
N LYS A 6 23.96 5.48 -1.76
CA LYS A 6 23.25 4.23 -2.02
C LYS A 6 21.79 4.54 -2.35
N TYR A 7 21.39 4.30 -3.60
CA TYR A 7 19.99 4.36 -3.99
C TYR A 7 19.28 3.11 -3.47
N ILE A 8 18.19 3.27 -2.72
CA ILE A 8 17.44 2.18 -2.11
C ILE A 8 16.19 1.90 -2.93
N TYR A 9 16.08 0.68 -3.47
CA TYR A 9 14.94 0.27 -4.31
C TYR A 9 13.81 -0.31 -3.46
N CYS A 10 14.14 -1.31 -2.65
CA CYS A 10 13.19 -2.07 -1.85
C CYS A 10 13.89 -2.79 -0.69
N VAL A 11 13.08 -3.36 0.20
CA VAL A 11 13.52 -4.27 1.27
C VAL A 11 12.89 -5.64 1.05
N ILE A 12 13.69 -6.70 1.23
CA ILE A 12 13.31 -8.11 1.06
C ILE A 12 13.75 -8.94 2.27
N ARG A 13 13.25 -10.18 2.39
CA ARG A 13 13.83 -11.18 3.30
C ARG A 13 15.00 -11.89 2.61
N GLU A 14 16.20 -11.67 3.10
CA GLU A 14 17.41 -12.36 2.66
C GLU A 14 18.51 -12.16 3.70
N ASN A 15 19.28 -13.20 3.98
CA ASN A 15 20.39 -13.16 4.93
C ASN A 15 21.75 -13.48 4.28
N LYS A 16 21.77 -13.80 2.99
CA LYS A 16 22.99 -14.04 2.19
C LYS A 16 23.34 -12.84 1.33
N ASP A 17 24.63 -12.68 1.07
CA ASP A 17 25.09 -11.69 0.11
C ASP A 17 24.67 -12.12 -1.30
N GLN A 18 24.07 -11.19 -2.04
CA GLN A 18 23.61 -11.44 -3.40
C GLN A 18 23.75 -10.19 -4.26
N LYS A 19 24.00 -10.43 -5.54
CA LYS A 19 24.07 -9.43 -6.60
C LYS A 19 23.07 -9.82 -7.69
N PHE A 20 22.45 -8.82 -8.30
CA PHE A 20 21.40 -8.99 -9.30
C PHE A 20 21.81 -8.45 -10.68
N GLY A 21 23.10 -8.14 -10.84
CA GLY A 21 23.66 -7.57 -12.05
C GLY A 21 23.34 -6.09 -12.24
N SER A 22 23.72 -5.58 -13.42
CA SER A 22 23.62 -4.17 -13.81
C SER A 22 22.21 -3.76 -14.25
N ILE A 23 21.23 -3.97 -13.39
CA ILE A 23 19.81 -3.65 -13.64
C ILE A 23 19.38 -2.31 -13.02
N GLY A 24 20.23 -1.68 -12.22
CA GLY A 24 19.93 -0.44 -11.52
C GLY A 24 19.96 0.79 -12.40
N ILE A 25 19.62 1.94 -11.82
CA ILE A 25 19.71 3.26 -12.46
C ILE A 25 21.12 3.46 -13.02
N ASN A 26 21.21 3.93 -14.27
CA ASN A 26 22.47 4.08 -15.02
C ASN A 26 23.26 2.77 -15.17
N ASN A 27 22.56 1.62 -15.29
CA ASN A 27 23.13 0.28 -15.41
C ASN A 27 24.11 -0.07 -14.26
N ARG A 28 23.86 0.49 -13.08
CA ARG A 28 24.64 0.19 -11.87
C ARG A 28 24.27 -1.20 -11.34
N GLU A 29 25.25 -1.89 -10.80
CA GLU A 29 25.05 -3.20 -10.16
C GLU A 29 24.15 -3.04 -8.93
N VAL A 30 23.10 -3.86 -8.86
CA VAL A 30 22.24 -3.95 -7.68
C VAL A 30 22.74 -5.08 -6.78
N GLY A 31 22.92 -4.79 -5.50
CA GLY A 31 23.31 -5.74 -4.47
C GLY A 31 22.55 -5.51 -3.17
N LEU A 32 22.90 -6.27 -2.14
CA LEU A 32 22.23 -6.23 -0.84
C LEU A 32 23.09 -5.58 0.25
N ILE A 33 22.46 -4.74 1.07
CA ILE A 33 22.95 -4.38 2.41
C ILE A 33 22.02 -5.04 3.42
N ARG A 34 22.59 -5.88 4.29
CA ARG A 34 21.84 -6.78 5.17
C ARG A 34 21.72 -6.26 6.60
N TYR A 35 20.62 -6.61 7.23
CA TYR A 35 20.40 -6.47 8.66
C TYR A 35 19.52 -7.62 9.15
N LYS A 36 20.07 -8.52 9.98
CA LYS A 36 19.38 -9.75 10.43
C LYS A 36 18.86 -10.58 9.26
N ASP A 37 17.55 -10.81 9.20
CA ASP A 37 16.82 -11.60 8.20
C ASP A 37 16.24 -10.74 7.06
N ILE A 38 16.56 -9.44 7.01
CA ILE A 38 16.14 -8.53 5.96
C ILE A 38 17.33 -7.88 5.25
N ALA A 39 17.10 -7.45 4.01
CA ALA A 39 18.10 -6.75 3.21
C ALA A 39 17.48 -5.64 2.37
N ALA A 40 18.19 -4.52 2.26
CA ALA A 40 17.90 -3.48 1.29
C ALA A 40 18.58 -3.80 -0.04
N ALA A 41 17.81 -3.81 -1.12
CA ALA A 41 18.34 -3.82 -2.47
C ALA A 41 18.80 -2.41 -2.84
N VAL A 42 20.08 -2.26 -3.15
CA VAL A 42 20.72 -0.97 -3.39
C VAL A 42 21.63 -0.98 -4.60
N SER A 43 21.87 0.18 -5.19
CA SER A 43 22.95 0.41 -6.15
C SER A 43 23.69 1.70 -5.83
N PRO A 44 24.98 1.83 -6.18
CA PRO A 44 25.67 3.10 -6.08
C PRO A 44 25.00 4.14 -6.98
N THR A 45 24.91 5.37 -6.49
CA THR A 45 24.46 6.52 -7.27
C THR A 45 25.30 7.73 -6.86
N PRO A 46 25.65 8.64 -7.78
CA PRO A 46 26.07 9.97 -7.36
C PRO A 46 25.00 10.56 -6.44
N VAL A 47 25.40 11.40 -5.47
CA VAL A 47 24.44 12.17 -4.68
C VAL A 47 23.74 13.13 -5.64
N ILE A 48 22.53 12.75 -6.05
CA ILE A 48 21.74 13.42 -7.07
C ILE A 48 20.66 14.25 -6.39
N ASN A 49 20.57 15.54 -6.74
CA ASN A 49 19.37 16.33 -6.48
C ASN A 49 18.40 16.16 -7.65
N PHE A 50 17.35 15.35 -7.42
CA PHE A 50 16.32 15.06 -8.43
C PHE A 50 15.52 16.29 -8.89
N ASP A 51 15.47 17.38 -8.10
CA ASP A 51 14.75 18.61 -8.45
C ASP A 51 15.36 19.33 -9.66
N ARG A 52 16.60 18.98 -10.02
CA ARG A 52 17.33 19.57 -11.16
C ARG A 52 17.21 18.75 -12.44
N PHE A 53 16.48 17.63 -12.43
CA PHE A 53 16.39 16.72 -13.56
C PHE A 53 15.24 17.11 -14.49
N SER A 54 15.43 16.89 -15.79
CA SER A 54 14.33 17.01 -16.75
C SER A 54 13.27 15.94 -16.47
N LYS A 55 12.04 16.20 -16.93
CA LYS A 55 10.90 15.28 -16.77
C LYS A 55 11.19 13.91 -17.39
N GLU A 56 11.90 13.89 -18.51
CA GLU A 56 12.28 12.67 -19.23
C GLU A 56 13.22 11.80 -18.38
N ASN A 57 14.24 12.40 -17.77
CA ASN A 57 15.18 11.66 -16.93
C ASN A 57 14.51 11.10 -15.67
N LEU A 58 13.64 11.88 -15.03
CA LEU A 58 12.86 11.40 -13.88
C LEU A 58 11.96 10.23 -14.25
N THR A 59 11.31 10.29 -15.42
CA THR A 59 10.46 9.21 -15.93
C THR A 59 11.27 7.94 -16.17
N GLN A 60 12.44 8.06 -16.79
CA GLN A 60 13.34 6.93 -17.04
C GLN A 60 13.85 6.29 -15.74
N TYR A 61 14.21 7.11 -14.75
CA TYR A 61 14.67 6.62 -13.45
C TYR A 61 13.55 5.94 -12.68
N ALA A 62 12.34 6.50 -12.68
CA ALA A 62 11.17 5.88 -12.05
C ALA A 62 10.83 4.53 -12.70
N ALA A 63 10.89 4.45 -14.04
CA ALA A 63 10.70 3.19 -14.76
C ALA A 63 11.78 2.16 -14.42
N THR A 64 13.04 2.59 -14.26
CA THR A 64 14.14 1.69 -13.88
C THR A 64 13.97 1.19 -12.44
N HIS A 65 13.62 2.07 -11.51
CA HIS A 65 13.29 1.70 -10.12
C HIS A 65 12.19 0.63 -10.09
N GLN A 66 11.10 0.85 -10.84
CA GLN A 66 10.00 -0.10 -10.91
C GLN A 66 10.46 -1.46 -11.47
N LYS A 67 11.24 -1.46 -12.56
CA LYS A 67 11.78 -2.69 -13.16
C LYS A 67 12.67 -3.50 -12.21
N VAL A 68 13.49 -2.83 -11.39
CA VAL A 68 14.30 -3.52 -10.37
C VAL A 68 13.41 -4.22 -9.34
N ASN A 69 12.38 -3.53 -8.85
CA ASN A 69 11.45 -4.11 -7.89
C ASN A 69 10.65 -5.28 -8.49
N GLU A 70 10.17 -5.15 -9.73
CA GLU A 70 9.49 -6.24 -10.47
C GLU A 70 10.42 -7.43 -10.74
N PHE A 71 11.70 -7.18 -11.02
CA PHE A 71 12.70 -8.22 -11.18
C PHE A 71 12.87 -9.02 -9.90
N LEU A 72 13.07 -8.33 -8.76
CA LEU A 72 13.23 -8.97 -7.45
C LEU A 72 11.96 -9.69 -7.00
N MET A 73 10.78 -9.16 -7.34
CA MET A 73 9.49 -9.74 -6.95
C MET A 73 9.24 -11.14 -7.52
N LYS A 74 10.00 -11.56 -8.55
CA LYS A 74 9.92 -12.92 -9.08
C LYS A 74 10.28 -13.98 -8.05
N ASP A 75 11.27 -13.67 -7.21
CA ASP A 75 11.87 -14.60 -6.26
C ASP A 75 11.63 -14.18 -4.79
N TYR A 76 11.28 -12.91 -4.55
CA TYR A 76 11.16 -12.33 -3.21
C TYR A 76 9.82 -11.62 -2.99
N ASP A 77 9.38 -11.59 -1.73
CA ASP A 77 8.38 -10.62 -1.29
C ASP A 77 9.06 -9.24 -1.16
N VAL A 78 8.55 -8.24 -1.86
CA VAL A 78 9.18 -6.93 -2.02
C VAL A 78 8.40 -5.85 -1.27
N VAL A 79 9.01 -5.23 -0.26
CA VAL A 79 8.56 -3.95 0.30
C VAL A 79 9.18 -2.82 -0.52
N PRO A 80 8.45 -2.18 -1.43
CA PRO A 80 9.03 -1.16 -2.28
C PRO A 80 9.27 0.13 -1.48
N MET A 81 10.44 0.76 -1.69
CA MET A 81 10.71 2.08 -1.14
C MET A 81 10.16 3.17 -2.06
N ALA A 82 9.93 4.36 -1.49
CA ALA A 82 9.60 5.52 -2.30
C ALA A 82 10.72 5.81 -3.30
N PHE A 83 10.32 6.17 -4.52
CA PHE A 83 11.26 6.59 -5.55
C PHE A 83 12.14 7.76 -5.05
N GLY A 84 13.46 7.64 -5.26
CA GLY A 84 14.41 8.71 -4.94
C GLY A 84 15.02 8.64 -3.53
N LEU A 85 14.76 7.56 -2.77
CA LEU A 85 15.42 7.36 -1.49
C LEU A 85 16.91 7.03 -1.68
N ILE A 86 17.78 7.95 -1.27
CA ILE A 86 19.25 7.81 -1.32
C ILE A 86 19.82 7.99 0.08
N ALA A 87 20.64 7.03 0.52
CA ALA A 87 21.48 7.11 1.71
C ALA A 87 22.90 7.60 1.34
N GLN A 88 23.63 8.25 2.25
CA GLN A 88 24.95 8.81 1.91
C GLN A 88 26.00 7.70 1.79
N ASN A 89 25.86 6.64 2.57
CA ASN A 89 26.79 5.52 2.61
C ASN A 89 26.07 4.22 3.02
N GLN A 90 26.84 3.14 3.21
CA GLN A 90 26.30 1.85 3.63
C GLN A 90 25.81 1.84 5.09
N ASP A 91 26.49 2.55 5.99
CA ASP A 91 26.13 2.61 7.40
C ASP A 91 24.78 3.31 7.61
N ASP A 92 24.47 4.34 6.81
CA ASP A 92 23.16 4.98 6.76
C ASP A 92 22.05 4.00 6.37
N VAL A 93 22.30 3.13 5.36
CA VAL A 93 21.33 2.10 4.96
C VAL A 93 21.12 1.10 6.10
N LEU A 94 22.20 0.70 6.76
CA LEU A 94 22.14 -0.19 7.92
C LEU A 94 21.33 0.43 9.06
N GLY A 95 21.57 1.71 9.37
CA GLY A 95 20.82 2.47 10.38
C GLY A 95 19.33 2.61 10.05
N ILE A 96 18.97 2.75 8.77
CA ILE A 96 17.57 2.73 8.31
C ILE A 96 16.93 1.36 8.57
N LEU A 97 17.62 0.28 8.19
CA LEU A 97 17.13 -1.09 8.38
C LEU A 97 16.97 -1.43 9.87
N GLU A 98 17.92 -1.01 10.69
CA GLU A 98 17.89 -1.19 12.15
C GLU A 98 16.72 -0.42 12.79
N LYS A 99 16.64 0.88 12.53
CA LYS A 99 15.64 1.76 13.15
C LYS A 99 14.20 1.38 12.79
N ALA A 100 13.99 0.86 11.58
CA ALA A 100 12.67 0.49 11.05
C ALA A 100 12.47 -1.04 10.94
N TYR A 101 13.32 -1.84 11.59
CA TYR A 101 13.30 -3.30 11.49
C TYR A 101 11.91 -3.91 11.73
N LEU A 102 11.23 -3.52 12.81
CA LEU A 102 9.89 -4.04 13.12
C LEU A 102 8.88 -3.68 12.02
N GLN A 103 8.97 -2.46 11.48
CA GLN A 103 8.08 -2.00 10.41
C GLN A 103 8.28 -2.80 9.13
N PHE A 104 9.54 -3.02 8.72
CA PHE A 104 9.86 -3.83 7.54
C PHE A 104 9.43 -5.28 7.72
N ASN A 105 9.70 -5.89 8.88
CA ASN A 105 9.33 -7.28 9.14
C ASN A 105 7.80 -7.46 9.10
N MET A 106 7.04 -6.55 9.72
CA MET A 106 5.58 -6.50 9.63
C MET A 106 5.08 -6.36 8.19
N ALA A 107 5.67 -5.45 7.43
CA ALA A 107 5.30 -5.23 6.05
C ALA A 107 5.54 -6.47 5.20
N LEU A 108 6.72 -7.09 5.31
CA LEU A 108 7.08 -8.32 4.62
C LEU A 108 6.14 -9.48 4.99
N GLN A 109 5.80 -9.67 6.27
CA GLN A 109 4.80 -10.68 6.68
C GLN A 109 3.43 -10.40 6.05
N LYS A 110 3.02 -9.13 6.03
CA LYS A 110 1.73 -8.72 5.48
C LYS A 110 1.64 -9.04 3.98
N ILE A 111 2.69 -8.80 3.21
CA ILE A 111 2.70 -9.02 1.76
C ILE A 111 3.13 -10.43 1.34
N ALA A 112 3.59 -11.26 2.27
CA ALA A 112 4.12 -12.59 1.95
C ALA A 112 3.16 -13.42 1.08
N GLY A 113 3.65 -13.85 -0.09
CA GLY A 113 2.90 -14.65 -1.06
C GLY A 113 1.74 -13.92 -1.73
N LYS A 114 1.78 -12.58 -1.79
CA LYS A 114 0.73 -11.72 -2.34
C LYS A 114 1.28 -10.74 -3.37
N GLY A 115 0.47 -10.42 -4.37
CA GLY A 115 0.74 -9.38 -5.36
C GLY A 115 -0.31 -8.27 -5.30
N GLU A 116 0.10 -7.06 -5.68
CA GLU A 116 -0.84 -5.97 -5.95
C GLU A 116 -1.29 -6.02 -7.42
N PHE A 117 -2.58 -5.78 -7.65
CA PHE A 117 -3.14 -5.60 -8.97
C PHE A 117 -3.89 -4.27 -9.02
N ALA A 118 -3.53 -3.41 -9.97
CA ALA A 118 -4.23 -2.16 -10.23
C ALA A 118 -5.30 -2.36 -11.31
N VAL A 119 -6.53 -2.01 -10.96
CA VAL A 119 -7.69 -1.98 -11.86
C VAL A 119 -8.09 -0.53 -12.06
N GLN A 120 -7.78 -0.01 -13.25
CA GLN A 120 -8.23 1.31 -13.67
C GLN A 120 -9.46 1.16 -14.58
N ILE A 121 -10.48 1.95 -14.29
CA ILE A 121 -11.80 1.84 -14.90
C ILE A 121 -12.11 3.18 -15.54
N PHE A 122 -12.34 3.15 -16.85
CA PHE A 122 -12.69 4.31 -17.65
C PHE A 122 -14.09 4.10 -18.22
N TRP A 123 -14.88 5.16 -18.27
CA TRP A 123 -16.17 5.13 -18.97
C TRP A 123 -16.12 5.89 -20.29
N GLU A 124 -17.07 5.59 -21.17
CA GLU A 124 -17.37 6.45 -22.31
C GLU A 124 -18.52 7.40 -21.91
N GLU A 125 -18.16 8.51 -21.27
CA GLU A 125 -19.12 9.48 -20.70
C GLU A 125 -20.18 9.91 -21.72
N LYS A 126 -19.77 10.14 -22.98
CA LYS A 126 -20.69 10.55 -24.06
C LYS A 126 -21.83 9.54 -24.27
N LYS A 127 -21.51 8.23 -24.32
CA LYS A 127 -22.52 7.17 -24.49
C LYS A 127 -23.51 7.16 -23.32
N PHE A 128 -23.01 7.38 -22.10
CA PHE A 128 -23.86 7.47 -20.92
C PHE A 128 -24.75 8.72 -20.94
N LEU A 129 -24.22 9.88 -21.33
CA LEU A 129 -24.99 11.12 -21.42
C LEU A 129 -26.10 11.02 -22.48
N GLU A 130 -25.83 10.35 -23.60
CA GLU A 130 -26.84 10.06 -24.63
C GLU A 130 -27.95 9.15 -24.10
N GLU A 131 -27.59 8.05 -23.41
CA GLU A 131 -28.53 7.14 -22.76
C GLU A 131 -29.38 7.86 -21.70
N LEU A 132 -28.75 8.67 -20.85
CA LEU A 132 -29.40 9.45 -19.80
C LEU A 132 -30.38 10.48 -20.38
N ALA A 133 -29.99 11.19 -21.44
CA ALA A 133 -30.86 12.15 -22.11
C ALA A 133 -32.04 11.48 -22.81
N HIS A 134 -31.87 10.27 -23.34
CA HIS A 134 -32.97 9.52 -23.96
C HIS A 134 -33.97 8.98 -22.93
N ASN A 135 -33.49 8.53 -21.77
CA ASN A 135 -34.31 7.83 -20.78
C ASN A 135 -34.92 8.71 -19.68
N ASN A 136 -34.57 10.00 -19.60
CA ASN A 136 -35.05 10.91 -18.56
C ASN A 136 -35.86 12.10 -19.16
N PRO A 137 -37.20 12.08 -19.07
CA PRO A 137 -38.06 13.15 -19.59
C PRO A 137 -37.79 14.53 -18.96
N GLU A 138 -37.38 14.58 -17.69
CA GLU A 138 -37.06 15.84 -17.01
C GLU A 138 -35.79 16.48 -17.60
N ILE A 139 -34.78 15.66 -17.90
CA ILE A 139 -33.55 16.11 -18.59
C ILE A 139 -33.88 16.63 -19.99
N GLN A 140 -34.78 15.98 -20.73
CA GLN A 140 -35.22 16.45 -22.05
C GLN A 140 -35.94 17.81 -21.96
N LYS A 141 -36.86 17.94 -21.00
CA LYS A 141 -37.60 19.18 -20.75
C LYS A 141 -36.65 20.33 -20.39
N LEU A 142 -35.75 20.12 -19.43
CA LEU A 142 -34.77 21.13 -19.02
C LEU A 142 -33.80 21.48 -20.15
N LYS A 143 -33.46 20.54 -21.02
CA LYS A 143 -32.64 20.80 -22.22
C LYS A 143 -33.36 21.74 -23.20
N GLN A 144 -34.67 21.59 -23.41
CA GLN A 144 -35.46 22.53 -24.21
C GLN A 144 -35.57 23.90 -23.54
N GLU A 145 -35.90 23.94 -22.24
CA GLU A 145 -36.00 25.20 -21.47
C GLU A 145 -34.67 25.96 -21.39
N SER A 146 -33.54 25.26 -21.45
CA SER A 146 -32.19 25.86 -21.46
C SER A 146 -31.90 26.75 -22.67
N GLN A 147 -32.69 26.63 -23.74
CA GLN A 147 -32.61 27.46 -24.94
C GLN A 147 -33.35 28.80 -24.80
N SER A 148 -34.18 28.96 -23.76
CA SER A 148 -34.90 30.21 -23.46
C SER A 148 -33.94 31.32 -23.00
N LEU A 149 -34.13 32.53 -23.49
CA LEU A 149 -33.37 33.72 -23.08
C LEU A 149 -33.70 34.17 -21.64
N VAL A 150 -34.88 33.83 -21.12
CA VAL A 150 -35.38 34.32 -19.82
C VAL A 150 -35.09 33.31 -18.70
N THR A 151 -35.43 32.04 -18.93
CA THR A 151 -35.29 30.97 -17.93
C THR A 151 -34.05 30.09 -18.14
N GLY A 152 -33.31 30.31 -19.23
CA GLY A 152 -32.23 29.42 -19.67
C GLY A 152 -31.08 29.28 -18.66
N ILE A 153 -30.73 30.34 -17.92
CA ILE A 153 -29.66 30.26 -16.89
C ILE A 153 -30.07 29.30 -15.76
N ILE A 154 -31.29 29.45 -15.25
CA ILE A 154 -31.81 28.60 -14.16
C ILE A 154 -31.99 27.16 -14.63
N ALA A 155 -32.49 26.96 -15.85
CA ALA A 155 -32.64 25.63 -16.45
C ALA A 155 -31.28 24.93 -16.64
N LYS A 156 -30.23 25.65 -17.09
CA LYS A 156 -28.86 25.12 -17.23
C LYS A 156 -28.28 24.66 -15.89
N LEU A 157 -28.47 25.44 -14.82
CA LEU A 157 -27.98 25.07 -13.48
C LEU A 157 -28.68 23.79 -12.97
N LYS A 158 -30.01 23.71 -13.12
CA LYS A 158 -30.77 22.51 -12.73
C LYS A 158 -30.37 21.29 -13.55
N LEU A 159 -30.23 21.45 -14.87
CA LEU A 159 -29.79 20.40 -15.77
C LEU A 159 -28.39 19.88 -15.40
N GLY A 160 -27.44 20.79 -15.18
CA GLY A 160 -26.08 20.44 -14.77
C GLY A 160 -26.05 19.66 -13.45
N LYS A 161 -26.85 20.08 -12.46
CA LYS A 161 -26.98 19.37 -11.19
C LYS A 161 -27.53 17.94 -11.37
N LEU A 162 -28.62 17.78 -12.13
CA LEU A 162 -29.20 16.45 -12.38
C LEU A 162 -28.26 15.52 -13.13
N ILE A 163 -27.55 16.05 -14.14
CA ILE A 163 -26.54 15.27 -14.89
C ILE A 163 -25.42 14.83 -13.95
N PHE A 164 -24.88 15.74 -13.13
CA PHE A 164 -23.83 15.43 -12.17
C PHE A 164 -24.26 14.36 -11.15
N GLU A 165 -25.46 14.48 -10.58
CA GLU A 165 -26.00 13.50 -9.64
C GLU A 165 -26.20 12.12 -10.29
N ALA A 166 -26.70 12.09 -11.53
CA ALA A 166 -26.86 10.85 -12.29
C ALA A 166 -25.52 10.18 -12.61
N LEU A 167 -24.52 10.96 -13.04
CA LEU A 167 -23.15 10.52 -13.29
C LEU A 167 -22.52 9.92 -12.03
N GLU A 168 -22.61 10.62 -10.89
CA GLU A 168 -22.05 10.16 -9.62
C GLU A 168 -22.74 8.88 -9.11
N ASN A 169 -24.06 8.77 -9.25
CA ASN A 169 -24.79 7.57 -8.88
C ASN A 169 -24.39 6.38 -9.76
N LYS A 170 -24.27 6.59 -11.07
CA LYS A 170 -23.85 5.52 -11.99
C LYS A 170 -22.41 5.09 -11.74
N ARG A 171 -21.52 6.05 -11.48
CA ARG A 171 -20.15 5.78 -11.07
C ARG A 171 -20.10 4.89 -9.84
N LYS A 172 -20.83 5.24 -8.78
CA LYS A 172 -20.90 4.44 -7.54
C LYS A 172 -21.46 3.04 -7.79
N GLU A 173 -22.47 2.90 -8.64
CA GLU A 173 -23.04 1.61 -9.03
C GLU A 173 -21.98 0.72 -9.69
N TYR A 174 -21.26 1.23 -10.69
CA TYR A 174 -20.20 0.49 -11.38
C TYR A 174 -19.06 0.11 -10.45
N LEU A 175 -18.57 1.04 -9.63
CA LEU A 175 -17.48 0.75 -8.69
C LEU A 175 -17.88 -0.31 -7.66
N ARG A 176 -19.10 -0.21 -7.10
CA ARG A 176 -19.60 -1.19 -6.13
C ARG A 176 -19.70 -2.58 -6.75
N ASP A 177 -20.19 -2.69 -7.98
CA ASP A 177 -20.29 -3.97 -8.66
C ASP A 177 -18.92 -4.60 -8.95
N VAL A 178 -17.95 -3.80 -9.41
CA VAL A 178 -16.58 -4.24 -9.64
C VAL A 178 -15.93 -4.70 -8.33
N GLU A 179 -16.02 -3.89 -7.27
CA GLU A 179 -15.47 -4.24 -5.95
C GLU A 179 -16.10 -5.51 -5.38
N ASN A 180 -17.42 -5.65 -5.47
CA ASN A 180 -18.12 -6.86 -5.01
C ASN A 180 -17.71 -8.09 -5.80
N SER A 181 -17.53 -7.97 -7.12
CA SER A 181 -17.15 -9.08 -8.00
C SER A 181 -15.73 -9.59 -7.72
N LEU A 182 -14.85 -8.72 -7.21
CA LEU A 182 -13.45 -9.03 -6.92
C LEU A 182 -13.17 -9.28 -5.43
N LYS A 183 -14.18 -9.13 -4.57
CA LYS A 183 -14.04 -9.20 -3.11
C LYS A 183 -13.59 -10.58 -2.63
N GLU A 184 -14.13 -11.65 -3.22
CA GLU A 184 -13.83 -13.02 -2.77
C GLU A 184 -12.42 -13.48 -3.18
N CYS A 185 -11.90 -12.96 -4.28
CA CYS A 185 -10.55 -13.26 -4.78
C CYS A 185 -9.50 -12.20 -4.37
N SER A 186 -9.81 -11.32 -3.41
CA SER A 186 -8.85 -10.33 -2.88
C SER A 186 -8.91 -10.22 -1.36
N LEU A 187 -7.77 -9.90 -0.74
CA LEU A 187 -7.66 -9.71 0.70
C LEU A 187 -8.00 -8.28 1.15
N GLY A 188 -8.15 -7.37 0.20
CA GLY A 188 -8.54 -6.00 0.42
C GLY A 188 -8.25 -5.11 -0.78
N SER A 189 -8.89 -3.94 -0.80
CA SER A 189 -8.72 -2.93 -1.84
C SER A 189 -8.29 -1.58 -1.27
N ARG A 190 -7.73 -0.73 -2.13
CA ARG A 190 -7.40 0.67 -1.87
C ARG A 190 -7.76 1.51 -3.09
N SER A 191 -8.57 2.55 -2.89
CA SER A 191 -8.85 3.51 -3.94
C SER A 191 -7.68 4.49 -4.09
N GLY A 192 -7.17 4.61 -5.30
CA GLY A 192 -6.20 5.61 -5.73
C GLY A 192 -6.87 6.90 -6.22
N LYS A 193 -6.03 7.89 -6.54
CA LYS A 193 -6.51 9.13 -7.17
C LYS A 193 -6.93 8.87 -8.61
N LEU A 194 -7.99 9.54 -9.04
CA LEU A 194 -8.38 9.62 -10.44
C LEU A 194 -7.44 10.59 -11.15
N LEU A 195 -6.98 10.22 -12.34
CA LEU A 195 -5.98 10.99 -13.09
C LEU A 195 -6.61 11.96 -14.08
N ASP A 196 -7.84 11.68 -14.51
CA ASP A 196 -8.63 12.47 -15.45
C ASP A 196 -10.14 12.22 -15.23
N GLU A 197 -10.98 12.98 -15.92
CA GLU A 197 -12.46 12.93 -15.82
C GLU A 197 -13.07 11.66 -16.43
N THR A 198 -12.34 10.96 -17.30
CA THR A 198 -12.81 9.72 -17.94
C THR A 198 -12.58 8.50 -17.05
N MET A 199 -11.61 8.60 -16.13
CA MET A 199 -11.31 7.57 -15.14
C MET A 199 -12.31 7.64 -13.98
N ILE A 200 -13.17 6.65 -13.88
CA ILE A 200 -14.15 6.55 -12.81
C ILE A 200 -13.64 5.78 -11.59
N GLY A 201 -12.64 4.92 -11.78
CA GLY A 201 -12.04 4.11 -10.73
C GLY A 201 -10.54 3.88 -10.97
N ASN A 202 -9.78 3.93 -9.88
CA ASN A 202 -8.39 3.50 -9.82
C ASN A 202 -8.26 2.72 -8.52
N ILE A 203 -8.31 1.39 -8.58
CA ILE A 203 -8.40 0.56 -7.38
C ILE A 203 -7.29 -0.46 -7.41
N SER A 204 -6.48 -0.48 -6.34
CA SER A 204 -5.49 -1.51 -6.10
C SER A 204 -6.12 -2.62 -5.26
N PHE A 205 -5.89 -3.87 -5.64
CA PHE A 205 -6.31 -5.07 -4.93
C PHE A 205 -5.09 -5.86 -4.47
N LEU A 206 -5.10 -6.34 -3.23
CA LEU A 206 -4.08 -7.25 -2.72
C LEU A 206 -4.59 -8.69 -2.90
N VAL A 207 -3.88 -9.48 -3.67
CA VAL A 207 -4.31 -10.81 -4.11
C VAL A 207 -3.27 -11.84 -3.69
N GLU A 208 -3.71 -12.96 -3.12
CA GLU A 208 -2.79 -14.09 -2.84
C GLU A 208 -2.38 -14.75 -4.15
N LYS A 209 -1.13 -15.22 -4.25
CA LYS A 209 -0.60 -15.86 -5.46
C LYS A 209 -1.46 -17.03 -5.97
N LYS A 210 -2.06 -17.80 -5.06
CA LYS A 210 -2.97 -18.91 -5.38
C LYS A 210 -4.33 -18.47 -5.95
N ALA A 211 -4.73 -17.21 -5.73
CA ALA A 211 -6.02 -16.65 -6.17
C ALA A 211 -5.88 -15.82 -7.47
N GLU A 212 -4.67 -15.63 -7.99
CA GLU A 212 -4.42 -14.81 -9.19
C GLU A 212 -5.23 -15.27 -10.39
N SER A 213 -5.26 -16.58 -10.69
CA SER A 213 -6.02 -17.10 -11.83
C SER A 213 -7.53 -16.91 -11.70
N GLU A 214 -8.06 -16.90 -10.47
CA GLU A 214 -9.47 -16.59 -10.23
C GLU A 214 -9.74 -15.09 -10.40
N PHE A 215 -8.85 -14.25 -9.92
CA PHE A 215 -8.90 -12.80 -10.11
C PHE A 215 -8.89 -12.43 -11.60
N ASP A 216 -7.99 -13.04 -12.39
CA ASP A 216 -7.91 -12.89 -13.85
C ASP A 216 -9.25 -13.23 -14.51
N LYS A 217 -9.84 -14.37 -14.14
CA LYS A 217 -11.13 -14.82 -14.67
C LYS A 217 -12.24 -13.83 -14.36
N LYS A 218 -12.31 -13.32 -13.12
CA LYS A 218 -13.29 -12.29 -12.72
C LYS A 218 -13.12 -10.99 -13.50
N MET A 219 -11.89 -10.56 -13.76
CA MET A 219 -11.62 -9.40 -14.62
C MET A 219 -12.10 -9.62 -16.06
N GLN A 220 -11.92 -10.81 -16.61
CA GLN A 220 -12.45 -11.15 -17.94
C GLN A 220 -13.99 -11.16 -17.96
N GLU A 221 -14.64 -11.69 -16.91
CA GLU A 221 -16.10 -11.65 -16.75
C GLU A 221 -16.62 -10.21 -16.70
N LEU A 222 -15.97 -9.33 -15.92
CA LEU A 222 -16.29 -7.91 -15.85
C LEU A 222 -16.12 -7.21 -17.22
N GLY A 223 -15.03 -7.51 -17.93
CA GLY A 223 -14.80 -6.99 -19.28
C GLY A 223 -15.92 -7.37 -20.25
N LYS A 224 -16.37 -8.63 -20.22
CA LYS A 224 -17.52 -9.10 -21.03
C LYS A 224 -18.84 -8.47 -20.60
N LYS A 225 -19.09 -8.36 -19.30
CA LYS A 225 -20.33 -7.80 -18.72
C LYS A 225 -20.55 -6.36 -19.15
N TYR A 226 -19.50 -5.54 -19.10
CA TYR A 226 -19.62 -4.11 -19.39
C TYR A 226 -19.36 -3.75 -20.85
N GLY A 227 -18.66 -4.61 -21.61
CA GLY A 227 -18.44 -4.43 -23.04
C GLY A 227 -17.91 -3.04 -23.36
N GLU A 228 -18.61 -2.30 -24.23
CA GLU A 228 -18.20 -0.97 -24.64
C GLU A 228 -18.54 0.16 -23.65
N LYS A 229 -19.23 -0.15 -22.53
CA LYS A 229 -19.60 0.86 -21.53
C LYS A 229 -18.41 1.27 -20.67
N LEU A 230 -17.56 0.30 -20.33
CA LEU A 230 -16.38 0.49 -19.50
C LEU A 230 -15.15 -0.10 -20.18
N ARG A 231 -14.05 0.65 -20.16
CA ARG A 231 -12.73 0.17 -20.52
C ARG A 231 -11.92 -0.06 -19.26
N PHE A 232 -11.38 -1.26 -19.12
CA PHE A 232 -10.52 -1.62 -18.00
C PHE A 232 -9.05 -1.60 -18.43
N LYS A 233 -8.17 -1.05 -17.59
CA LYS A 233 -6.74 -1.31 -17.63
C LYS A 233 -6.37 -2.09 -16.38
N TYR A 234 -5.90 -3.31 -16.60
CA TYR A 234 -5.55 -4.28 -15.57
C TYR A 234 -4.04 -4.48 -15.57
N ILE A 235 -3.39 -4.20 -14.45
CA ILE A 235 -1.92 -4.18 -14.32
C ILE A 235 -1.53 -4.98 -13.08
N GLY A 236 -0.69 -5.98 -13.25
CA GLY A 236 -0.11 -6.75 -12.16
C GLY A 236 0.32 -8.16 -12.61
N PRO A 237 0.86 -8.98 -11.69
CA PRO A 237 1.16 -8.61 -10.31
C PRO A 237 2.26 -7.54 -10.24
N MET A 238 2.20 -6.66 -9.25
CA MET A 238 3.21 -5.63 -9.01
C MET A 238 3.57 -5.52 -7.51
N PRO A 239 4.72 -4.92 -7.16
CA PRO A 239 5.08 -4.66 -5.77
C PRO A 239 3.97 -3.89 -5.05
N SER A 240 3.76 -4.20 -3.77
CA SER A 240 2.60 -3.76 -2.99
C SER A 240 2.68 -2.32 -2.47
N TYR A 241 2.85 -1.34 -3.38
CA TYR A 241 2.96 0.09 -3.07
C TYR A 241 1.75 0.64 -2.29
N SER A 242 0.54 0.18 -2.59
CA SER A 242 -0.69 0.70 -1.95
C SER A 242 -0.98 0.05 -0.61
N PHE A 243 -0.32 -1.07 -0.30
CA PHE A 243 -0.59 -1.86 0.90
C PHE A 243 0.54 -1.82 1.93
N VAL A 244 1.68 -1.23 1.60
CA VAL A 244 2.81 -1.04 2.50
C VAL A 244 3.14 0.44 2.63
N ASN A 245 3.24 0.92 3.87
CA ASN A 245 3.72 2.27 4.18
C ASN A 245 4.68 2.19 5.36
N ILE A 246 5.95 2.53 5.12
CA ILE A 246 7.00 2.53 6.13
C ILE A 246 7.28 3.96 6.56
N ASN A 247 7.02 4.28 7.82
CA ASN A 247 7.30 5.60 8.37
C ASN A 247 8.70 5.63 8.97
N LEU A 248 9.69 6.00 8.16
CA LEU A 248 11.10 6.08 8.58
C LEU A 248 11.38 7.15 9.67
N LYS A 249 10.43 8.06 9.94
CA LYS A 249 10.57 9.02 11.04
C LYS A 249 10.38 8.34 12.41
N MET A 250 9.52 7.33 12.48
CA MET A 250 9.28 6.56 13.70
C MET A 250 10.30 5.43 13.81
N GLY A 251 10.92 5.28 14.98
CA GLY A 251 11.76 4.14 15.29
C GLY A 251 10.96 3.00 15.90
N ASN A 252 11.65 1.89 16.19
CA ASN A 252 11.06 0.71 16.82
C ASN A 252 10.34 1.04 18.14
N PHE A 253 10.92 1.92 18.97
CA PHE A 253 10.29 2.32 20.24
C PHE A 253 8.96 3.04 20.02
N GLU A 254 8.89 4.04 19.14
CA GLU A 254 7.64 4.77 18.91
C GLU A 254 6.52 3.83 18.47
N VAL A 255 6.82 2.89 17.56
CA VAL A 255 5.86 1.91 17.05
C VAL A 255 5.37 0.98 18.15
N VAL A 256 6.27 0.43 18.97
CA VAL A 256 5.92 -0.44 20.11
C VAL A 256 5.13 0.33 21.18
N ASN A 257 5.56 1.56 21.48
CA ASN A 257 4.97 2.41 22.51
C ASN A 257 3.54 2.85 22.14
N GLU A 258 3.28 3.17 20.87
CA GLU A 258 1.92 3.45 20.40
C GLU A 258 1.03 2.21 20.48
N ALA A 259 1.55 1.05 20.04
CA ALA A 259 0.81 -0.22 20.07
C ALA A 259 0.42 -0.65 21.50
N ARG A 260 1.35 -0.57 22.47
CA ARG A 260 1.03 -0.90 23.87
C ARG A 260 -0.01 0.04 24.46
N LYS A 261 0.08 1.35 24.15
CA LYS A 261 -0.85 2.36 24.66
C LYS A 261 -2.25 2.13 24.10
N LEU A 262 -2.34 1.79 22.81
CA LEU A 262 -3.62 1.47 22.17
C LEU A 262 -4.29 0.25 22.81
N LEU A 263 -3.52 -0.77 23.20
CA LEU A 263 -4.07 -1.94 23.91
C LEU A 263 -4.30 -1.71 25.41
N GLY A 264 -3.94 -0.54 25.95
CA GLY A 264 -4.04 -0.22 27.37
C GLY A 264 -3.10 -1.06 28.23
N LEU A 265 -1.90 -1.36 27.71
CA LEU A 265 -0.86 -2.11 28.41
C LEU A 265 0.13 -1.18 29.12
N ASN A 266 0.67 -1.68 30.24
CA ASN A 266 1.77 -1.04 30.98
C ASN A 266 3.09 -1.15 30.20
N GLU A 267 4.18 -0.68 30.80
CA GLU A 267 5.53 -0.79 30.21
C GLU A 267 6.09 -2.21 30.21
N GLU A 268 5.40 -3.17 30.84
CA GLU A 268 5.72 -4.58 30.77
C GLU A 268 4.45 -5.41 30.60
N ALA A 269 4.50 -6.43 29.73
CA ALA A 269 3.43 -7.41 29.60
C ALA A 269 3.96 -8.77 29.10
N SER A 270 3.25 -9.85 29.43
CA SER A 270 3.44 -11.15 28.80
C SER A 270 2.62 -11.27 27.52
N LEU A 271 2.94 -12.27 26.67
CA LEU A 271 2.14 -12.58 25.48
C LEU A 271 0.67 -12.86 25.82
N GLU A 272 0.42 -13.55 26.94
CA GLU A 272 -0.94 -13.80 27.43
C GLU A 272 -1.64 -12.50 27.86
N GLY A 273 -0.91 -11.56 28.47
CA GLY A 273 -1.41 -10.22 28.79
C GLY A 273 -1.82 -9.43 27.54
N ILE A 274 -0.96 -9.43 26.51
CA ILE A 274 -1.25 -8.79 25.21
C ILE A 274 -2.51 -9.43 24.58
N LYS A 275 -2.59 -10.77 24.59
CA LYS A 275 -3.71 -11.52 24.04
C LYS A 275 -5.03 -11.18 24.75
N LYS A 276 -5.04 -11.14 26.08
CA LYS A 276 -6.22 -10.73 26.88
C LYS A 276 -6.65 -9.30 26.57
N ALA A 277 -5.71 -8.36 26.48
CA ALA A 277 -6.00 -6.96 26.15
C ALA A 277 -6.63 -6.83 24.74
N TYR A 278 -6.07 -7.54 23.75
CA TYR A 278 -6.61 -7.61 22.41
C TYR A 278 -8.04 -8.16 22.37
N TYR A 279 -8.32 -9.28 23.05
CA TYR A 279 -9.66 -9.87 23.04
C TYR A 279 -10.70 -8.96 23.69
N ARG A 280 -10.35 -8.30 24.80
CA ARG A 280 -11.22 -7.30 25.44
C ARG A 280 -11.64 -6.22 24.46
N LEU A 281 -10.66 -5.58 23.80
CA LEU A 281 -10.95 -4.51 22.83
C LEU A 281 -11.65 -5.04 21.57
N SER A 282 -11.31 -6.24 21.11
CA SER A 282 -11.98 -6.87 19.95
C SER A 282 -13.47 -7.10 20.20
N GLN A 283 -13.86 -7.44 21.43
CA GLN A 283 -15.28 -7.61 21.80
C GLN A 283 -16.03 -6.28 21.86
N GLU A 284 -15.35 -5.21 22.28
CA GLU A 284 -15.90 -3.85 22.38
C GLU A 284 -16.08 -3.19 21.01
N TYR A 285 -15.11 -3.39 20.10
CA TYR A 285 -15.06 -2.73 18.79
C TYR A 285 -15.42 -3.63 17.61
N HIS A 286 -16.04 -4.80 17.86
CA HIS A 286 -16.39 -5.73 16.78
C HIS A 286 -17.36 -5.08 15.77
N PRO A 287 -17.08 -5.09 14.45
CA PRO A 287 -17.92 -4.42 13.45
C PRO A 287 -19.38 -4.90 13.44
N ASP A 288 -19.61 -6.19 13.71
CA ASP A 288 -20.97 -6.76 13.78
C ASP A 288 -21.76 -6.31 15.03
N LYS A 289 -21.07 -5.84 16.07
CA LYS A 289 -21.69 -5.37 17.32
C LYS A 289 -21.82 -3.85 17.35
N VAL A 290 -20.86 -3.14 16.76
CA VAL A 290 -20.80 -1.68 16.78
C VAL A 290 -20.52 -1.15 15.37
N ARG A 291 -21.56 -0.59 14.75
CA ARG A 291 -21.47 -0.02 13.41
C ARG A 291 -20.53 1.20 13.40
N GLY A 292 -19.64 1.28 12.41
CA GLY A 292 -18.74 2.43 12.20
C GLY A 292 -17.40 2.37 12.94
N LYS A 293 -17.05 1.25 13.58
CA LYS A 293 -15.78 1.06 14.30
C LYS A 293 -14.73 0.20 13.57
N GLU A 294 -14.88 0.05 12.26
CA GLU A 294 -14.00 -0.77 11.42
C GLU A 294 -12.54 -0.27 11.43
N GLU A 295 -12.33 1.05 11.45
CA GLU A 295 -10.99 1.63 11.49
C GLU A 295 -10.32 1.44 12.85
N GLU A 296 -11.05 1.59 13.96
CA GLU A 296 -10.55 1.27 15.30
C GLU A 296 -10.18 -0.20 15.43
N MET A 297 -11.01 -1.10 14.90
CA MET A 297 -10.71 -2.53 14.89
C MET A 297 -9.44 -2.85 14.10
N LYS A 298 -9.23 -2.23 12.94
CA LYS A 298 -7.98 -2.36 12.16
C LYS A 298 -6.76 -1.92 12.97
N LYS A 299 -6.85 -0.80 13.69
CA LYS A 299 -5.76 -0.30 14.56
C LYS A 299 -5.45 -1.27 15.69
N ILE A 300 -6.46 -1.86 16.33
CA ILE A 300 -6.29 -2.86 17.41
C ILE A 300 -5.59 -4.12 16.89
N ILE A 301 -6.00 -4.62 15.72
CA ILE A 301 -5.35 -5.77 15.07
C ILE A 301 -3.89 -5.45 14.75
N GLN A 302 -3.62 -4.26 14.21
CA GLN A 302 -2.27 -3.80 13.90
C GLN A 302 -1.41 -3.69 15.15
N ALA A 303 -1.90 -3.10 16.23
CA ALA A 303 -1.17 -2.97 17.49
C ALA A 303 -0.81 -4.34 18.09
N ARG A 304 -1.73 -5.31 18.05
CA ARG A 304 -1.40 -6.69 18.45
C ARG A 304 -0.27 -7.27 17.61
N ALA A 305 -0.30 -7.07 16.29
CA ALA A 305 0.73 -7.58 15.39
C ALA A 305 2.10 -6.94 15.65
N VAL A 306 2.16 -5.63 15.92
CA VAL A 306 3.39 -4.93 16.34
C VAL A 306 3.99 -5.60 17.57
N LEU A 307 3.20 -5.75 18.62
CA LEU A 307 3.69 -6.27 19.91
C LEU A 307 4.09 -7.73 19.78
N ALA A 308 3.33 -8.54 19.03
CA ALA A 308 3.69 -9.93 18.77
C ALA A 308 5.04 -10.06 18.05
N ASN A 309 5.29 -9.23 17.03
CA ASN A 309 6.56 -9.23 16.31
C ASN A 309 7.73 -8.74 17.16
N TYR A 310 7.53 -7.70 17.97
CA TYR A 310 8.53 -7.25 18.92
C TYR A 310 8.86 -8.34 19.95
N CYS A 311 7.85 -8.98 20.54
CA CYS A 311 8.07 -10.08 21.47
C CYS A 311 8.78 -11.27 20.80
N GLN A 312 8.41 -11.61 19.57
CA GLN A 312 9.07 -12.67 18.81
C GLN A 312 10.55 -12.34 18.56
N SER A 313 10.87 -11.13 18.12
CA SER A 313 12.26 -10.72 17.89
C SER A 313 13.08 -10.73 19.18
N CYS A 314 12.46 -10.40 20.32
CA CYS A 314 13.10 -10.52 21.62
C CYS A 314 13.31 -11.99 22.04
N ALA A 315 12.35 -12.86 21.78
CA ALA A 315 12.43 -14.29 22.13
C ALA A 315 13.48 -15.04 21.31
N GLU A 316 13.66 -14.69 20.04
CA GLU A 316 14.74 -15.20 19.19
C GLU A 316 16.13 -14.83 19.74
N PHE A 317 16.24 -13.72 20.49
CA PHE A 317 17.48 -13.26 21.11
C PHE A 317 17.70 -13.78 22.54
N LEU A 318 16.64 -13.81 23.36
CA LEU A 318 16.71 -14.14 24.79
C LEU A 318 16.50 -15.62 25.11
N GLY A 319 16.03 -16.42 24.14
CA GLY A 319 15.54 -17.78 24.36
C GLY A 319 14.09 -17.80 24.87
N LYS A 320 13.33 -18.86 24.52
CA LYS A 320 11.92 -18.98 24.93
C LYS A 320 11.82 -19.36 26.42
N VAL A 321 11.22 -18.48 27.23
CA VAL A 321 10.88 -18.76 28.63
C VAL A 321 9.37 -18.70 28.83
N GLU A 322 8.80 -19.65 29.57
CA GLU A 322 7.38 -19.67 29.92
C GLU A 322 7.05 -18.44 30.80
N ASP A 323 5.92 -17.78 30.53
CA ASP A 323 5.51 -16.53 31.18
C ASP A 323 6.49 -15.34 31.11
N GLN A 324 7.38 -15.33 30.10
CA GLN A 324 8.27 -14.20 29.85
C GLN A 324 7.49 -12.88 29.72
N LYS A 325 7.87 -11.91 30.56
CA LYS A 325 7.45 -10.51 30.44
C LYS A 325 8.41 -9.79 29.52
N TYR A 326 7.85 -9.00 28.61
CA TYR A 326 8.60 -8.17 27.68
C TYR A 326 8.53 -6.72 28.18
N SER A 327 9.68 -6.08 28.28
CA SER A 327 9.74 -4.64 28.55
C SER A 327 9.49 -3.87 27.27
N PHE A 328 8.72 -2.79 27.39
CA PHE A 328 8.43 -1.81 26.35
C PHE A 328 9.00 -0.43 26.69
N LYS A 329 9.92 -0.36 27.67
CA LYS A 329 10.67 0.86 27.96
C LYS A 329 11.59 1.18 26.78
N LYS A 330 11.88 2.47 26.60
CA LYS A 330 12.65 2.94 25.45
C LYS A 330 14.00 2.25 25.33
N GLU A 331 14.78 2.26 26.41
CA GLU A 331 16.11 1.66 26.45
C GLU A 331 16.07 0.16 26.12
N ASP A 332 15.06 -0.57 26.61
CA ASP A 332 14.92 -2.00 26.36
C ASP A 332 14.52 -2.31 24.92
N VAL A 333 13.62 -1.53 24.33
CA VAL A 333 13.20 -1.71 22.92
C VAL A 333 14.34 -1.37 21.98
N GLU A 334 15.09 -0.31 22.26
CA GLU A 334 16.26 0.06 21.45
C GLU A 334 17.37 -0.99 21.58
N ASN A 335 17.71 -1.43 22.79
CA ASN A 335 18.79 -2.39 23.02
C ASN A 335 18.46 -3.82 22.59
N SER A 336 17.21 -4.26 22.69
CA SER A 336 16.80 -5.63 22.30
C SER A 336 16.87 -5.88 20.80
N LEU A 337 16.88 -4.80 20.01
CA LEU A 337 16.93 -4.88 18.55
C LEU A 337 18.33 -4.60 18.01
N ILE A 338 19.18 -3.86 18.73
CA ILE A 338 20.57 -3.62 18.35
C ILE A 338 21.38 -4.92 18.40
N ILE A 339 21.95 -5.32 17.26
CA ILE A 339 23.11 -6.23 17.28
C ILE A 339 24.29 -5.34 17.64
N LYS A 340 24.83 -5.45 18.85
CA LYS A 340 26.22 -5.02 19.07
C LYS A 340 27.07 -5.90 18.17
N GLY A 341 27.51 -5.34 17.03
CA GLY A 341 28.42 -6.01 16.11
C GLY A 341 29.64 -6.50 16.89
N GLY A 342 29.67 -7.81 17.15
CA GLY A 342 30.82 -8.50 17.67
C GLY A 342 31.67 -8.97 16.49
N CYS A 343 32.68 -8.16 16.19
CA CYS A 343 34.00 -8.43 15.58
C CYS A 343 34.37 -7.42 14.51
#